data_AF-A0A7X2BRS4-F1
#
_entry.id   AF-A0A7X2BRS4-F1
#
_cell.length_a   1.000
_cell.length_b   1.000
_cell.length_c   1.000
_cell.angle_alpha   90.00
_cell.angle_beta   90.00
_cell.angle_gamma   90.00
#
_symmetry.space_group_name_H-M   'P 1'
#
loop_
_entity.id
_entity.type
_entity.pdbx_description
1 polymer ?
#
loop_
_entity_poly.entity_id
_entity_poly.type
_entity_poly.pdbx_seq_one_letter_code
_entity_poly.pdbx_strand_id
1 'polypeptide(L)' 'MIRIDAIWLATEPMDMRAGTETALARVIGVFGAAKPHCAYLFANRRATRMKVLVHDRVNEHLRGAGRQE' A
#
# COMPACT_ATOMS: atom_id res chain seq x y z
N MET A 1 11.94 -7.88 -11.12
CA MET A 1 10.47 -8.00 -11.29
C MET A 1 9.88 -8.23 -9.90
N ILE A 2 8.94 -7.38 -9.44
CA ILE A 2 8.33 -7.53 -8.10
C ILE A 2 7.31 -8.67 -8.15
N ARG A 3 7.41 -9.64 -7.23
CA ARG A 3 6.46 -10.74 -7.10
C ARG A 3 5.21 -10.22 -6.37
N ILE A 4 4.04 -10.42 -6.97
CA ILE A 4 2.73 -10.09 -6.38
C ILE A 4 1.95 -11.39 -6.18
N ASP A 5 1.73 -11.76 -4.93
CA ASP A 5 0.97 -12.97 -4.59
C ASP A 5 -0.54 -12.69 -4.47
N ALA A 6 -0.93 -11.43 -4.19
CA ALA A 6 -2.33 -11.03 -4.07
C ALA A 6 -2.59 -9.57 -4.47
N ILE A 7 -3.78 -9.31 -5.02
CA ILE A 7 -4.29 -7.97 -5.33
C ILE A 7 -5.58 -7.74 -4.53
N TRP A 8 -5.64 -6.63 -3.81
CA TRP A 8 -6.80 -6.22 -3.01
C TRP A 8 -7.41 -4.94 -3.56
N LEU A 9 -8.71 -4.95 -3.85
CA LEU A 9 -9.45 -3.77 -4.30
C LEU A 9 -10.15 -3.10 -3.13
N ALA A 10 -9.89 -1.81 -2.92
CA ALA A 10 -10.64 -1.01 -1.98
C ALA A 10 -12.09 -0.85 -2.45
N THR A 11 -13.05 -1.17 -1.58
CA THR A 11 -14.49 -1.02 -1.83
C THR A 11 -14.94 0.44 -1.75
N GLU A 12 -14.23 1.25 -0.97
CA GLU A 12 -14.49 2.66 -0.82
C GLU A 12 -13.60 3.53 -1.72
N PRO A 13 -14.17 4.53 -2.40
CA PRO A 13 -13.43 5.37 -3.33
C PRO A 13 -12.35 6.19 -2.63
N MET A 14 -11.23 6.40 -3.32
CA MET A 14 -10.13 7.22 -2.84
C MET A 14 -10.07 8.54 -3.61
N ASP A 15 -9.74 9.64 -2.91
CA ASP A 15 -9.32 10.85 -3.60
C ASP A 15 -7.98 10.59 -4.31
N MET A 16 -7.96 10.79 -5.62
CA MET A 16 -6.77 10.58 -6.45
C MET A 16 -5.67 11.61 -6.21
N ARG A 17 -5.99 12.72 -5.53
CA ARG A 17 -5.02 13.71 -5.07
C ARG A 17 -4.29 13.27 -3.80
N ALA A 18 -4.82 12.27 -3.09
CA ALA A 18 -4.18 11.75 -1.89
C ALA A 18 -2.86 11.04 -2.21
N GLY A 19 -1.84 11.31 -1.40
CA GLY A 19 -0.49 10.80 -1.55
C GLY A 19 -0.35 9.31 -1.24
N THR A 20 0.88 8.81 -1.25
CA THR A 20 1.20 7.41 -0.92
C THR A 20 0.93 7.11 0.56
N GLU A 21 1.28 8.05 1.46
CA GLU A 21 1.05 7.92 2.92
C GLU A 21 -0.42 7.72 3.26
N THR A 22 -1.33 8.46 2.62
CA THR A 22 -2.78 8.30 2.83
C THR A 22 -3.27 6.94 2.34
N ALA A 23 -2.78 6.46 1.19
CA ALA A 23 -3.12 5.13 0.70
C ALA A 23 -2.61 4.04 1.66
N LEU A 24 -1.38 4.18 2.17
CA LEU A 24 -0.80 3.28 3.14
C LEU A 24 -1.58 3.28 4.46
N ALA A 25 -1.94 4.46 4.99
CA ALA A 25 -2.74 4.59 6.19
C ALA A 25 -4.11 3.89 6.06
N ARG A 26 -4.74 3.93 4.89
CA ARG A 26 -5.98 3.18 4.62
C ARG A 26 -5.74 1.66 4.63
N VAL A 27 -4.66 1.19 4.01
CA VAL A 27 -4.29 -0.24 4.05
C VAL A 27 -4.08 -0.69 5.50
N ILE A 28 -3.29 0.07 6.27
CA ILE A 28 -3.01 -0.23 7.68
C ILE A 28 -4.31 -0.17 8.50
N GLY A 29 -5.20 0.79 8.25
CA GLY A 29 -6.48 0.89 8.94
C GLY A 29 -7.41 -0.31 8.71
N VAL A 30 -7.39 -0.92 7.52
CA VAL A 30 -8.24 -2.08 7.18
C VAL A 30 -7.60 -3.40 7.58
N PHE A 31 -6.30 -3.57 7.33
CA PHE A 31 -5.60 -4.84 7.48
C PHE A 31 -4.71 -4.93 8.72
N GLY A 32 -4.56 -3.85 9.49
CA GLY A 32 -3.64 -3.73 10.63
C GLY A 32 -2.18 -3.50 10.23
N ALA A 33 -1.76 -3.99 9.06
CA ALA A 33 -0.43 -3.80 8.49
C ALA A 33 -0.45 -3.92 6.97
N ALA A 34 0.54 -3.33 6.29
CA ALA A 34 0.75 -3.58 4.87
C ALA A 34 1.39 -4.96 4.68
N LYS A 35 0.63 -5.92 4.16
CA LYS A 35 1.15 -7.27 3.86
C LYS A 35 2.18 -7.21 2.74
N PRO A 36 3.30 -7.97 2.85
CA PRO A 36 4.31 -8.05 1.81
C PRO A 36 3.79 -8.74 0.55
N HIS A 37 4.39 -8.44 -0.59
CA HIS A 37 4.06 -9.01 -1.91
C HIS A 37 2.58 -8.84 -2.29
N CYS A 38 1.94 -7.79 -1.76
CA CYS A 38 0.55 -7.47 -2.02
C CYS A 38 0.45 -6.13 -2.76
N ALA A 39 -0.48 -6.07 -3.70
CA ALA A 39 -0.87 -4.83 -4.34
C ALA A 39 -2.25 -4.40 -3.83
N TYR A 40 -2.39 -3.12 -3.46
CA TYR A 40 -3.64 -2.51 -3.03
C TYR A 40 -4.10 -1.53 -4.08
N LEU A 41 -5.25 -1.81 -4.68
CA LEU A 41 -5.86 -1.06 -5.76
C LEU A 41 -6.96 -0.15 -5.21
N PHE A 42 -6.90 1.13 -5.58
CA PHE A 42 -7.87 2.15 -5.21
C PHE A 42 -8.47 2.75 -6.47
N ALA A 43 -9.77 2.94 -6.48
CA ALA A 43 -10.48 3.64 -7.55
C ALA A 43 -11.04 4.98 -7.06
N ASN A 44 -11.18 5.95 -7.96
CA ASN A 44 -11.97 7.15 -7.67
C ASN A 44 -13.48 6.83 -7.65
N ARG A 45 -14.30 7.76 -7.17
CA ARG A 45 -15.76 7.58 -7.07
C ARG A 45 -16.46 7.24 -8.39
N ARG A 46 -15.88 7.61 -9.53
CA ARG A 46 -16.39 7.29 -10.87
C ARG A 46 -15.75 6.06 -11.50
N ALA A 47 -14.83 5.38 -10.80
CA ALA A 47 -14.01 4.27 -11.30
C ALA A 47 -13.26 4.54 -12.63
N THR A 48 -13.00 5.81 -12.96
CA THR A 48 -12.28 6.22 -14.17
C THR A 48 -10.77 6.37 -13.96
N ARG A 49 -10.34 6.45 -12.70
CA ARG A 49 -8.93 6.53 -12.31
C ARG A 49 -8.65 5.52 -11.23
N MET A 50 -7.53 4.85 -11.38
CA MET A 50 -7.04 3.84 -10.44
C MET A 50 -5.64 4.21 -9.96
N LYS A 51 -5.36 3.89 -8.69
CA LYS A 51 -4.05 4.00 -8.08
C LYS A 51 -3.70 2.68 -7.40
N VAL A 52 -2.51 2.17 -7.66
CA VAL A 52 -1.99 0.94 -7.04
C VAL A 52 -0.87 1.29 -6.08
N LEU A 53 -0.96 0.78 -4.86
CA LEU A 53 0.12 0.73 -3.89
C LEU A 53 0.68 -0.70 -3.87
N VAL A 54 1.92 -0.88 -4.32
CA VAL A 54 2.62 -2.17 -4.22
C VAL A 54 3.50 -2.14 -2.98
N HIS A 55 3.32 -3.12 -2.09
CA HIS A 55 4.20 -3.29 -0.94
C HIS A 55 5.15 -4.47 -1.18
N ASP A 56 6.41 -4.15 -1.47
CA ASP A 56 7.52 -5.10 -1.47
C ASP A 56 8.35 -4.90 -0.19
N ARG A 57 8.96 -5.97 0.35
CA ARG A 57 9.67 -6.00 1.64
C ARG A 57 10.88 -5.04 1.77
N VAL A 58 11.18 -4.21 0.76
CA VAL A 58 12.33 -3.29 0.77
C VAL A 58 12.30 -2.27 1.93
N ASN A 59 11.13 -1.91 2.47
CA ASN A 59 11.04 -0.88 3.51
C ASN A 59 11.29 -1.38 4.95
N GLU A 60 11.40 -2.69 5.19
CA GLU A 60 11.71 -3.23 6.53
C GLU A 60 13.23 -3.29 6.79
N HIS A 61 14.06 -3.36 5.75
CA HIS A 61 15.51 -3.57 5.90
C HIS A 61 16.34 -2.29 6.12
N LEU A 62 15.80 -1.10 5.79
CA LEU A 62 16.54 0.18 5.96
C LEU A 62 16.30 0.90 7.30
N ARG A 63 15.65 0.25 8.27
CA ARG A 63 15.54 0.76 9.66
C ARG A 63 16.25 -0.10 10.71
N GLY A 64 17.09 -1.05 10.29
CA GLY A 64 17.83 -1.95 11.16
C GLY A 64 19.36 -1.74 11.21
N ALA A 65 19.91 -0.73 10.53
CA ALA A 65 21.34 -0.42 10.58
C ALA A 65 21.60 0.78 11.52
N GLY A 66 21.30 0.57 12.80
CA GLY A 66 21.41 1.60 13.83
C GLY A 66 21.45 0.99 15.23
N ARG A 67 22.52 0.24 15.49
CA ARG A 67 23.20 0.07 16.79
C ARG A 67 22.31 -0.01 18.04
N GLN A 68 22.16 -1.24 18.55
CA GLN A 68 22.28 -1.44 19.99
C GLN A 68 23.77 -1.35 20.34
N GLU A 69 24.16 -0.27 21.01
CA GLU A 69 25.24 -0.19 22.01
C GLU A 69 24.82 0.86 23.04
#